data_AF-A0A832HUH2-F1
#
_entry.id   AF-A0A832HUH2-F1
#
_cell.length_a   1.000
_cell.length_b   1.000
_cell.length_c   1.000
_cell.angle_alpha   90.00
_cell.angle_beta   90.00
_cell.angle_gamma   90.00
#
_symmetry.space_group_name_H-M   'P 1'
#
loop_
_entity.id
_entity.type
_entity.pdbx_description
1 polymer ?
#
loop_
_entity_poly.entity_id
_entity_poly.type
_entity_poly.pdbx_seq_one_letter_code
_entity_poly.pdbx_strand_id
1 'polypeptide(L)'
;MKSRRHFLFTAGMLLMAFSLCASDVGYWGVIRLWQLEQMPGSSPQTLPSGAYAFNSFVYNNAPFACTNATVKPSNSTPLQTLTNSPDGSLLFFVEFFDTESALNSKYPVGSLFNLTRYTVTMYTVNDGVQAQDVNFGLLGIPLSWPNTPTISNLAAAQAIDSQQNFTLTWSNLNGSSLDIVQLLIVDDASNVVFSSPAPFQAGALNGTSTSYLIPAGSLPPGTNLWGHLTIAKPGTPNTSYATGIAAMGKDTRFRIATLALPPTVAITNVFNGANSSMEFLVGQVITNQLQVSGASPVTNLDFFVDGVLHLRVTNGNYGQVLVNDALAGTHTFQAVATSSGMSATSTPVTDTVTNPPLALWLTNGSVWRYYAAASPPTNDAQGRPWTHPAY
;
A
#
# COMPACT_ATOMS: atom_id res chain seq x y z
N MET A 1 -1.50 -8.20 19.96
CA MET A 1 -0.64 -9.19 19.26
C MET A 1 -0.41 -8.88 17.77
N LYS A 2 -1.32 -8.18 17.07
CA LYS A 2 -1.14 -7.74 15.66
C LYS A 2 -0.17 -6.56 15.42
N SER A 3 0.26 -5.83 16.46
CA SER A 3 1.20 -4.69 16.32
C SER A 3 2.69 -5.07 16.22
N ARG A 4 3.04 -6.36 16.35
CA ARG A 4 4.45 -6.81 16.34
C ARG A 4 5.06 -6.92 14.93
N ARG A 5 4.26 -6.80 13.86
CA ARG A 5 4.75 -6.77 12.47
C ARG A 5 5.29 -5.41 12.04
N HIS A 6 4.97 -4.33 12.75
CA HIS A 6 5.43 -2.97 12.44
C HIS A 6 6.96 -2.80 12.50
N PHE A 7 7.68 -3.71 13.16
CA PHE A 7 9.08 -3.54 13.51
C PHE A 7 10.06 -4.35 12.64
N LEU A 8 9.57 -5.39 11.96
CA LEU A 8 10.44 -6.22 11.09
C LEU A 8 11.02 -5.42 9.91
N PHE A 9 10.36 -4.33 9.50
CA PHE A 9 10.76 -3.54 8.34
C PHE A 9 11.70 -2.36 8.66
N THR A 10 11.55 -1.67 9.79
CA THR A 10 12.38 -0.48 10.11
C THR A 10 13.81 -0.83 10.55
N ALA A 11 14.03 -1.98 11.19
CA ALA A 11 15.40 -2.42 11.54
C ALA A 11 16.14 -3.08 10.37
N GLY A 12 15.42 -3.78 9.47
CA GLY A 12 16.00 -4.44 8.30
C GLY A 12 16.28 -3.48 7.12
N MET A 13 15.43 -2.47 6.91
CA MET A 13 15.57 -1.50 5.81
C MET A 13 16.56 -0.36 6.07
N LEU A 14 17.02 -0.15 7.31
CA LEU A 14 17.87 0.99 7.66
C LEU A 14 19.30 0.91 7.05
N LEU A 15 19.68 -0.19 6.38
CA LEU A 15 21.07 -0.42 5.97
C LEU A 15 21.20 -1.20 4.65
N MET A 16 20.29 -1.01 3.69
CA MET A 16 20.40 -1.65 2.37
C MET A 16 21.34 -0.89 1.41
N ALA A 17 22.65 -0.85 1.72
CA ALA A 17 23.71 -0.63 0.74
C ALA A 17 25.11 -0.80 1.36
N PHE A 18 25.71 -1.98 1.24
CA PHE A 18 27.16 -2.12 1.33
C PHE A 18 27.65 -3.08 0.24
N SER A 19 28.82 -2.78 -0.32
CA SER A 19 29.43 -3.50 -1.44
C SER A 19 29.61 -4.99 -1.15
N LEU A 20 29.37 -5.80 -2.19
CA LEU A 20 29.67 -7.22 -2.28
C LEU A 20 31.16 -7.47 -1.96
N CYS A 21 31.48 -7.83 -0.72
CA CYS A 21 32.55 -8.80 -0.52
C CYS A 21 31.97 -10.20 -0.80
N ALA A 22 32.85 -11.15 -1.13
CA ALA A 22 32.47 -12.56 -1.31
C ALA A 22 32.17 -13.23 0.04
N SER A 23 31.31 -12.60 0.84
CA SER A 23 30.87 -13.06 2.14
C SER A 23 29.43 -13.55 2.08
N ASP A 24 29.09 -14.52 2.91
CA ASP A 24 27.71 -14.97 3.12
C ASP A 24 26.81 -13.88 3.71
N VAL A 25 27.39 -12.99 4.53
CA VAL A 25 26.69 -11.86 5.16
C VAL A 25 27.02 -10.56 4.43
N GLY A 26 26.01 -9.78 4.05
CA GLY A 26 26.22 -8.45 3.47
C GLY A 26 26.46 -7.39 4.53
N TYR A 27 25.59 -7.36 5.54
CA TYR A 27 25.68 -6.43 6.65
C TYR A 27 25.00 -6.97 7.91
N TRP A 28 25.38 -6.43 9.06
CA TRP A 28 24.89 -6.87 10.36
C TRP A 28 24.92 -5.72 11.37
N GLY A 29 24.30 -5.89 12.52
CA GLY A 29 24.38 -4.84 13.52
C GLY A 29 23.48 -4.98 14.72
N VAL A 30 23.52 -3.92 15.52
CA VAL A 30 22.65 -3.72 16.68
C VAL A 30 22.07 -2.31 16.68
N ILE A 31 20.78 -2.17 16.96
CA ILE A 31 20.11 -0.87 16.97
C ILE A 31 19.36 -0.71 18.28
N ARG A 32 19.54 0.44 18.91
CA ARG A 32 18.64 0.93 19.95
C ARG A 32 17.67 1.90 19.32
N LEU A 33 16.37 1.66 19.50
CA LEU A 33 15.32 2.51 18.94
C LEU A 33 14.44 3.07 20.05
N TRP A 34 14.05 4.33 19.92
CA TRP A 34 13.00 4.96 20.71
C TRP A 34 11.85 5.35 19.78
N GLN A 35 10.68 4.78 20.04
CA GLN A 35 9.47 4.94 19.28
C GLN A 35 8.57 6.04 19.83
N LEU A 36 8.06 6.84 18.92
CA LEU A 36 7.13 7.91 19.18
C LEU A 36 5.96 7.84 18.19
N GLU A 37 4.84 8.45 18.57
CA GLU A 37 3.68 8.64 17.74
C GLU A 37 3.29 10.10 17.69
N GLN A 38 2.99 10.59 16.49
CA GLN A 38 2.52 11.95 16.26
C GLN A 38 1.10 11.92 15.72
N MET A 39 0.22 12.74 16.31
CA MET A 39 -1.12 12.99 15.81
C MET A 39 -1.18 14.37 15.14
N PRO A 40 -2.14 14.63 14.25
CA PRO A 40 -2.34 15.96 13.67
C PRO A 40 -2.47 17.04 14.75
N GLY A 41 -1.68 18.11 14.64
CA GLY A 41 -1.71 19.23 15.59
C GLY A 41 -0.96 19.01 16.92
N SER A 42 -0.30 17.86 17.12
CA SER A 42 0.50 17.59 18.32
C SER A 42 1.98 17.35 18.01
N SER A 43 2.82 17.51 19.05
CA SER A 43 4.22 17.09 19.01
C SER A 43 4.32 15.56 19.23
N PRO A 44 5.31 14.87 18.64
CA PRO A 44 5.49 13.43 18.83
C PRO A 44 5.61 13.05 20.31
N GLN A 45 4.87 12.03 20.73
CA GLN A 45 4.86 11.51 22.10
C GLN A 45 5.45 10.10 22.13
N THR A 46 6.18 9.77 23.20
CA THR A 46 6.66 8.40 23.42
C THR A 46 5.49 7.41 23.45
N LEU A 47 5.67 6.23 22.86
CA LEU A 47 4.62 5.21 22.91
C LEU A 47 4.32 4.78 24.36
N PRO A 48 3.06 4.46 24.70
CA PRO A 48 2.70 4.07 26.06
C PRO A 48 3.22 2.67 26.46
N SER A 49 3.52 1.81 25.50
CA SER A 49 4.21 0.53 25.73
C SER A 49 5.11 0.17 24.57
N GLY A 50 6.18 -0.59 24.86
CA GLY A 50 7.21 -0.94 23.89
C GLY A 50 7.91 0.27 23.27
N ALA A 51 7.96 1.39 24.00
CA ALA A 51 8.55 2.64 23.55
C ALA A 51 10.02 2.53 23.14
N TYR A 52 10.75 1.57 23.70
CA TYR A 52 12.16 1.39 23.46
C TYR A 52 12.41 -0.03 22.98
N ALA A 53 13.37 -0.20 22.08
CA ALA A 53 13.72 -1.52 21.58
C ALA A 53 15.22 -1.68 21.43
N PHE A 54 15.69 -2.89 21.69
CA PHE A 54 16.99 -3.38 21.23
C PHE A 54 16.76 -4.34 20.06
N ASN A 55 17.47 -4.11 18.98
CA ASN A 55 17.42 -4.91 17.76
C ASN A 55 18.82 -5.45 17.48
N SER A 56 18.90 -6.67 17.01
CA SER A 56 20.09 -7.21 16.35
C SER A 56 19.68 -7.89 15.07
N PHE A 57 20.46 -7.73 14.02
CA PHE A 57 20.15 -8.32 12.73
C PHE A 57 21.42 -8.74 11.97
N VAL A 58 21.23 -9.67 11.05
CA VAL A 58 22.22 -10.14 10.07
C VAL A 58 21.50 -10.31 8.75
N TYR A 59 21.93 -9.60 7.72
CA TYR A 59 21.39 -9.70 6.37
C TYR A 59 22.32 -10.53 5.50
N ASN A 60 21.74 -11.54 4.84
CA ASN A 60 22.48 -12.48 4.01
C ASN A 60 22.61 -11.97 2.57
N ASN A 61 23.77 -12.17 1.96
CA ASN A 61 23.98 -11.89 0.53
C ASN A 61 23.26 -12.92 -0.37
N ALA A 62 22.96 -14.10 0.17
CA ALA A 62 22.10 -15.10 -0.46
C ALA A 62 21.18 -15.74 0.59
N PRO A 63 19.95 -16.14 0.25
CA PRO A 63 19.05 -16.81 1.19
C PRO A 63 19.73 -17.96 1.94
N PHE A 64 19.63 -17.95 3.27
CA PHE A 64 20.21 -18.94 4.18
C PHE A 64 21.74 -19.05 4.18
N ALA A 65 22.48 -18.07 3.63
CA ALA A 65 23.95 -18.07 3.65
C ALA A 65 24.52 -17.95 5.08
N CYS A 66 23.83 -17.25 5.98
CA CYS A 66 23.99 -17.42 7.43
C CYS A 66 22.84 -18.25 7.96
N THR A 67 23.15 -19.37 8.63
CA THR A 67 22.14 -20.32 9.09
C THR A 67 21.68 -20.05 10.51
N ASN A 68 22.55 -19.45 11.32
CA ASN A 68 22.28 -19.10 12.71
C ASN A 68 23.11 -17.86 13.09
N ALA A 69 22.60 -17.04 14.00
CA ALA A 69 23.36 -15.92 14.55
C ALA A 69 22.99 -15.67 16.00
N THR A 70 23.93 -15.11 16.77
CA THR A 70 23.72 -14.73 18.16
C THR A 70 24.30 -13.35 18.44
N VAL A 71 23.78 -12.66 19.46
CA VAL A 71 24.32 -11.40 19.97
C VAL A 71 24.56 -11.49 21.48
N LYS A 72 25.75 -11.06 21.90
CA LYS A 72 26.16 -11.02 23.30
C LYS A 72 26.77 -9.65 23.63
N PRO A 73 26.12 -8.84 24.47
CA PRO A 73 26.78 -7.68 25.06
C PRO A 73 27.84 -8.14 26.06
N SER A 74 28.90 -7.36 26.25
CA SER A 74 30.02 -7.64 27.16
C SER A 74 29.66 -7.51 28.65
N ASN A 75 28.38 -7.41 28.98
CA ASN A 75 27.84 -7.34 30.33
C ASN A 75 27.24 -8.70 30.75
N SER A 76 26.48 -8.70 31.85
CA SER A 76 25.80 -9.89 32.37
C SER A 76 24.59 -10.35 31.55
N THR A 77 24.15 -9.60 30.54
CA THR A 77 22.96 -9.95 29.73
C THR A 77 23.20 -11.26 28.99
N PRO A 78 22.32 -12.28 29.11
CA PRO A 78 22.51 -13.57 28.46
C PRO A 78 22.66 -13.47 26.94
N LEU A 79 23.35 -14.45 26.35
CA LEU A 79 23.43 -14.64 24.90
C LEU A 79 22.02 -14.71 24.31
N GLN A 80 21.76 -13.94 23.25
CA GLN A 80 20.49 -13.98 22.53
C GLN A 80 20.69 -14.60 21.15
N THR A 81 19.75 -15.47 20.74
CA THR A 81 19.74 -16.08 19.42
C THR A 81 18.85 -15.28 18.48
N LEU A 82 19.33 -15.02 17.26
CA LEU A 82 18.55 -14.39 16.20
C LEU A 82 17.74 -15.46 15.47
N THR A 83 16.54 -15.09 15.02
CA THR A 83 15.62 -15.98 14.28
C THR A 83 15.66 -15.65 12.80
N ASN A 84 15.67 -16.68 11.95
CA ASN A 84 15.58 -16.51 10.49
C ASN A 84 14.20 -15.98 10.07
N SER A 85 14.20 -15.09 9.08
CA SER A 85 13.02 -14.77 8.29
C SER A 85 12.63 -15.96 7.40
N PRO A 86 11.35 -16.08 7.00
CA PRO A 86 10.88 -17.20 6.18
C PRO A 86 11.59 -17.34 4.81
N ASP A 87 12.04 -16.22 4.24
CA ASP A 87 12.77 -16.15 2.98
C ASP A 87 14.29 -16.35 3.13
N GLY A 88 14.79 -16.49 4.37
CA GLY A 88 16.20 -16.73 4.67
C GLY A 88 17.13 -15.54 4.39
N SER A 89 16.58 -14.36 4.06
CA SER A 89 17.36 -13.16 3.76
C SER A 89 17.87 -12.45 5.02
N LEU A 90 17.19 -12.61 6.15
CA LEU A 90 17.44 -11.86 7.38
C LEU A 90 17.38 -12.78 8.60
N LEU A 91 18.36 -12.64 9.51
CA LEU A 91 18.24 -13.11 10.88
C LEU A 91 18.03 -11.90 11.78
N PHE A 92 17.12 -12.00 12.74
CA PHE A 92 16.82 -10.88 13.63
C PHE A 92 16.46 -11.29 15.06
N PHE A 93 16.73 -10.38 15.99
CA PHE A 93 16.31 -10.43 17.38
C PHE A 93 15.78 -9.04 17.74
N VAL A 94 14.63 -9.00 18.42
CA VAL A 94 14.07 -7.76 18.94
C VAL A 94 13.55 -7.96 20.36
N GLU A 95 13.88 -7.03 21.24
CA GLU A 95 13.31 -6.95 22.57
C GLU A 95 12.80 -5.54 22.86
N PHE A 96 11.58 -5.46 23.39
CA PHE A 96 10.89 -4.23 23.69
C PHE A 96 10.93 -3.90 25.18
N PHE A 97 10.96 -2.61 25.48
CA PHE A 97 10.99 -2.06 26.82
C PHE A 97 10.04 -0.86 26.89
N ASP A 98 9.35 -0.71 28.02
CA ASP A 98 8.46 0.43 28.25
C ASP A 98 9.23 1.69 28.68
N THR A 99 10.45 1.53 29.21
CA THR A 99 11.26 2.63 29.72
C THR A 99 12.69 2.58 29.21
N GLU A 100 13.30 3.76 29.07
CA GLU A 100 14.70 3.87 28.66
C GLU A 100 15.64 3.24 29.69
N SER A 101 15.32 3.37 30.99
CA SER A 101 16.10 2.78 32.08
C SER A 101 16.18 1.25 31.98
N ALA A 102 15.06 0.60 31.64
CA ALA A 102 15.04 -0.85 31.43
C ALA A 102 15.90 -1.27 30.22
N LEU A 103 15.81 -0.55 29.10
CA LEU A 103 16.68 -0.76 27.94
C LEU A 103 18.16 -0.54 28.33
N ASN A 104 18.48 0.54 29.04
CA ASN A 104 19.83 0.87 29.47
C ASN A 104 20.44 -0.18 30.41
N SER A 105 19.63 -0.74 31.31
CA SER A 105 20.06 -1.78 32.24
C SER A 105 20.47 -3.06 31.52
N LYS A 106 19.68 -3.49 30.52
CA LYS A 106 19.95 -4.74 29.79
C LYS A 106 20.93 -4.57 28.63
N TYR A 107 20.81 -3.47 27.89
CA TYR A 107 21.59 -3.17 26.68
C TYR A 107 22.22 -1.76 26.78
N PRO A 108 23.20 -1.57 27.68
CA PRO A 108 23.85 -0.28 27.89
C PRO A 108 24.71 0.14 26.69
N VAL A 109 24.79 1.45 26.45
CA VAL A 109 25.77 2.04 25.51
C VAL A 109 27.19 1.95 26.09
N GLY A 110 27.32 2.04 27.42
CA GLY A 110 28.59 2.16 28.13
C GLY A 110 28.91 3.62 28.46
N SER A 111 30.15 3.87 28.85
CA SER A 111 30.67 5.20 29.19
C SER A 111 31.81 5.61 28.27
N LEU A 112 32.26 6.87 28.35
CA LEU A 112 33.34 7.42 27.53
C LEU A 112 34.62 6.58 27.57
N PHE A 113 34.92 5.94 28.72
CA PHE A 113 36.13 5.15 28.91
C PHE A 113 35.88 3.64 28.88
N ASN A 114 34.62 3.20 28.80
CA ASN A 114 34.25 1.80 28.77
C ASN A 114 32.93 1.62 28.00
N LEU A 115 33.04 1.65 26.67
CA LEU A 115 31.93 1.37 25.78
C LEU A 115 31.54 -0.10 25.89
N THR A 116 30.23 -0.37 25.91
CA THR A 116 29.75 -1.75 25.91
C THR A 116 29.97 -2.34 24.53
N ARG A 117 30.65 -3.48 24.48
CA ARG A 117 30.92 -4.21 23.26
C ARG A 117 29.80 -5.21 23.01
N TYR A 118 29.35 -5.29 21.77
CA TYR A 118 28.34 -6.22 21.31
C TYR A 118 28.97 -7.15 20.29
N THR A 119 29.15 -8.41 20.69
CA THR A 119 29.68 -9.45 19.82
C THR A 119 28.51 -10.12 19.11
N VAL A 120 28.51 -10.05 17.78
CA VAL A 120 27.58 -10.80 16.92
C VAL A 120 28.33 -11.98 16.32
N THR A 121 27.87 -13.19 16.63
CA THR A 121 28.43 -14.43 16.08
C THR A 121 27.52 -14.95 14.99
N MET A 122 28.06 -15.16 13.81
CA MET A 122 27.38 -15.57 12.58
C MET A 122 27.91 -16.94 12.15
N TYR A 123 27.00 -17.89 11.98
CA TYR A 123 27.30 -19.26 11.55
C TYR A 123 27.00 -19.35 10.05
N THR A 124 28.03 -19.07 9.26
CA THR A 124 27.94 -18.96 7.81
C THR A 124 28.22 -20.30 7.14
N VAL A 125 27.69 -20.50 5.94
CA VAL A 125 27.81 -21.75 5.18
C VAL A 125 29.18 -21.89 4.55
N ASN A 126 29.69 -20.81 3.97
CA ASN A 126 30.88 -20.77 3.14
C ASN A 126 32.09 -20.14 3.84
N ASP A 127 31.88 -19.25 4.82
CA ASP A 127 32.97 -18.50 5.49
C ASP A 127 33.25 -18.95 6.93
N GLY A 128 32.65 -20.06 7.36
CA GLY A 128 32.78 -20.59 8.72
C GLY A 128 32.09 -19.74 9.78
N VAL A 129 32.59 -19.79 11.02
CA VAL A 129 32.03 -19.01 12.14
C VAL A 129 32.74 -17.66 12.22
N GLN A 130 31.95 -16.59 12.10
CA GLN A 130 32.44 -15.22 12.15
C GLN A 130 31.93 -14.55 13.42
N ALA A 131 32.82 -14.06 14.28
CA ALA A 131 32.46 -13.34 15.50
C ALA A 131 33.04 -11.93 15.43
N GLN A 132 32.16 -10.93 15.41
CA GLN A 132 32.53 -9.55 15.15
C GLN A 132 31.92 -8.62 16.19
N ASP A 133 32.66 -7.56 16.53
CA ASP A 133 32.28 -6.61 17.57
C ASP A 133 31.83 -5.27 16.99
N VAL A 134 30.77 -4.70 17.57
CA VAL A 134 30.42 -3.27 17.44
C VAL A 134 30.15 -2.66 18.82
N ASN A 135 30.10 -1.35 18.89
CA ASN A 135 29.70 -0.60 20.09
C ASN A 135 28.92 0.66 19.68
N PHE A 136 28.09 1.17 20.59
CA PHE A 136 27.36 2.43 20.39
C PHE A 136 28.26 3.64 20.63
N GLY A 137 29.40 3.71 19.93
CA GLY A 137 30.33 4.83 19.97
C GLY A 137 30.82 5.23 18.60
N LEU A 138 30.99 6.53 18.39
CA LEU A 138 31.60 7.10 17.19
C LEU A 138 32.90 7.79 17.59
N LEU A 139 34.03 7.33 17.03
CA LEU A 139 35.37 7.82 17.37
C LEU A 139 35.66 7.77 18.90
N GLY A 140 35.16 6.71 19.56
CA GLY A 140 35.32 6.51 21.00
C GLY A 140 34.33 7.28 21.89
N ILE A 141 33.44 8.11 21.32
CA ILE A 141 32.44 8.87 22.07
C ILE A 141 31.11 8.11 22.07
N PRO A 142 30.50 7.84 23.24
CA PRO A 142 29.17 7.24 23.34
C PRO A 142 28.13 7.99 22.51
N LEU A 143 27.32 7.25 21.76
CA LEU A 143 26.19 7.80 21.04
C LEU A 143 25.13 8.35 22.01
N SER A 144 24.39 9.35 21.54
CA SER A 144 23.20 9.88 22.19
C SER A 144 22.00 9.74 21.26
N TRP A 145 20.80 9.79 21.82
CA TRP A 145 19.58 9.80 21.01
C TRP A 145 19.60 10.98 20.02
N PRO A 146 19.20 10.78 18.75
CA PRO A 146 18.97 11.90 17.85
C PRO A 146 17.81 12.78 18.32
N ASN A 147 17.69 13.96 17.71
CA ASN A 147 16.51 14.79 17.88
C ASN A 147 15.27 14.08 17.36
N THR A 148 14.13 14.39 17.95
CA THR A 148 12.86 13.77 17.58
C THR A 148 12.37 14.32 16.24
N PRO A 149 12.18 13.47 15.21
CA PRO A 149 11.62 13.93 13.94
C PRO A 149 10.15 14.32 14.13
N THR A 150 9.79 15.55 13.76
CA THR A 150 8.40 16.05 13.88
C THR A 150 7.86 16.40 12.50
N ILE A 151 6.83 15.69 12.04
CA ILE A 151 6.16 15.96 10.76
C ILE A 151 5.47 17.32 10.84
N SER A 152 5.82 18.21 9.92
CA SER A 152 5.38 19.61 9.95
C SER A 152 4.06 19.82 9.20
N ASN A 153 3.80 19.05 8.14
CA ASN A 153 2.57 19.13 7.35
C ASN A 153 1.65 17.91 7.53
N LEU A 154 1.60 17.34 8.74
CA LEU A 154 0.81 16.14 9.01
C LEU A 154 -0.70 16.32 8.79
N ALA A 155 -1.21 17.55 8.97
CA ALA A 155 -2.60 17.89 8.66
C ALA A 155 -2.90 17.76 7.15
N ALA A 156 -1.98 18.21 6.29
CA ALA A 156 -2.12 18.04 4.84
C ALA A 156 -2.00 16.56 4.42
N ALA A 157 -1.24 15.76 5.18
CA ALA A 157 -1.11 14.33 4.94
C ALA A 157 -2.36 13.50 5.31
N GLN A 158 -3.45 14.13 5.79
CA GLN A 158 -4.74 13.46 6.04
C GLN A 158 -5.65 13.40 4.80
N ALA A 159 -5.24 14.00 3.69
CA ALA A 159 -6.04 14.06 2.46
C ALA A 159 -5.14 14.12 1.22
N ILE A 160 -4.22 13.16 1.09
CA ILE A 160 -3.26 13.12 -0.02
C ILE A 160 -3.98 12.70 -1.31
N ASP A 161 -3.92 13.53 -2.35
CA ASP A 161 -4.30 13.12 -3.70
C ASP A 161 -3.21 12.21 -4.29
N SER A 162 -3.52 10.92 -4.43
CA SER A 162 -2.57 9.93 -4.98
C SER A 162 -2.23 10.17 -6.46
N GLN A 163 -2.98 11.01 -7.19
CA GLN A 163 -2.68 11.34 -8.59
C GLN A 163 -1.69 12.51 -8.74
N GLN A 164 -1.31 13.14 -7.63
CA GLN A 164 -0.38 14.27 -7.60
C GLN A 164 0.85 13.95 -6.76
N ASN A 165 1.93 14.67 -7.00
CA ASN A 165 3.09 14.58 -6.12
C ASN A 165 2.75 15.19 -4.75
N PHE A 166 3.17 14.51 -3.68
CA PHE A 166 3.01 15.02 -2.31
C PHE A 166 4.37 15.15 -1.64
N THR A 167 4.72 16.36 -1.16
CA THR A 167 5.96 16.56 -0.40
C THR A 167 5.65 16.43 1.09
N LEU A 168 6.19 15.39 1.73
CA LEU A 168 6.17 15.27 3.18
C LEU A 168 7.32 16.10 3.76
N THR A 169 7.04 16.88 4.80
CA THR A 169 8.02 17.78 5.43
C THR A 169 8.09 17.54 6.93
N TRP A 170 9.26 17.76 7.52
CA TRP A 170 9.50 17.63 8.95
C TRP A 170 10.47 18.68 9.46
N SER A 171 10.46 18.86 10.79
CA SER A 171 11.34 19.79 11.51
C SER A 171 12.82 19.46 11.24
N ASN A 172 13.67 20.49 11.23
CA ASN A 172 15.11 20.28 11.18
C ASN A 172 15.56 19.29 12.28
N LEU A 173 16.28 18.25 11.87
CA LEU A 173 16.75 17.19 12.74
C LEU A 173 18.02 17.61 13.50
N ASN A 174 18.66 18.73 13.09
CA ASN A 174 19.99 19.16 13.52
C ASN A 174 20.99 18.00 13.54
N GLY A 175 20.88 17.13 12.54
CA GLY A 175 21.74 15.99 12.34
C GLY A 175 22.92 16.33 11.43
N SER A 176 23.75 15.34 11.18
CA SER A 176 24.86 15.41 10.23
C SER A 176 24.55 14.66 8.94
N SER A 177 25.40 14.81 7.92
CA SER A 177 25.32 13.98 6.71
C SER A 177 25.66 12.51 6.95
N LEU A 178 26.20 12.15 8.13
CA LEU A 178 26.46 10.77 8.53
C LEU A 178 25.22 10.11 9.17
N ASP A 179 24.27 10.91 9.64
CA ASP A 179 23.05 10.34 10.22
C ASP A 179 22.20 9.72 9.12
N ILE A 180 21.56 8.60 9.46
CA ILE A 180 20.71 7.86 8.56
C ILE A 180 19.28 8.34 8.76
N VAL A 181 18.59 8.70 7.68
CA VAL A 181 17.15 9.00 7.72
C VAL A 181 16.44 8.09 6.73
N GLN A 182 15.26 7.60 7.12
CA GLN A 182 14.43 6.78 6.26
C GLN A 182 12.95 7.14 6.44
N LEU A 183 12.28 7.34 5.31
CA LEU A 183 10.83 7.41 5.24
C LEU A 183 10.30 6.07 4.74
N LEU A 184 9.37 5.49 5.49
CA LEU A 184 8.68 4.26 5.14
C LEU A 184 7.17 4.48 5.30
N ILE A 185 6.39 4.02 4.33
CA ILE A 185 4.93 4.02 4.39
C ILE A 185 4.45 2.59 4.24
N VAL A 186 3.59 2.16 5.16
CA VAL A 186 3.06 0.80 5.22
C VAL A 186 1.53 0.80 5.34
N ASP A 187 0.92 -0.31 4.94
CA ASP A 187 -0.50 -0.55 5.17
C ASP A 187 -0.78 -1.09 6.59
N ASP A 188 -2.05 -1.30 6.95
CA ASP A 188 -2.43 -1.85 8.27
C ASP A 188 -1.97 -3.30 8.48
N ALA A 189 -1.61 -4.02 7.41
CA ALA A 189 -1.01 -5.36 7.47
C ALA A 189 0.52 -5.33 7.62
N SER A 190 1.12 -4.12 7.67
CA SER A 190 2.56 -3.85 7.72
C SER A 190 3.31 -4.24 6.44
N ASN A 191 2.63 -4.27 5.29
CA ASN A 191 3.30 -4.37 4.00
C ASN A 191 3.84 -2.99 3.61
N VAL A 192 5.03 -2.96 3.01
CA VAL A 192 5.61 -1.71 2.50
C VAL A 192 4.86 -1.28 1.25
N VAL A 193 4.33 -0.06 1.31
CA VAL A 193 3.67 0.62 0.21
C VAL A 193 4.64 1.55 -0.49
N PHE A 194 5.45 2.28 0.27
CA PHE A 194 6.44 3.21 -0.26
C PHE A 194 7.64 3.31 0.67
N SER A 195 8.83 3.53 0.10
CA SER A 195 10.03 3.87 0.88
C SER A 195 10.90 4.86 0.13
N SER A 196 11.56 5.76 0.86
CA SER A 196 12.68 6.54 0.33
C SER A 196 13.83 5.60 -0.10
N PRO A 197 14.78 6.07 -0.93
CA PRO A 197 15.98 5.30 -1.24
C PRO A 197 16.63 4.75 0.03
N ALA A 198 17.09 3.51 -0.07
CA ALA A 198 17.75 2.85 1.04
C ALA A 198 18.98 3.64 1.49
N PRO A 199 19.33 3.62 2.79
CA PRO A 199 20.53 4.26 3.29
C PRO A 199 21.78 3.90 2.50
N PHE A 200 22.65 4.89 2.29
CA PHE A 200 23.87 4.86 1.47
C PHE A 200 23.69 4.58 -0.03
N GLN A 201 22.45 4.53 -0.53
CA GLN A 201 22.18 4.65 -1.96
C GLN A 201 22.16 6.10 -2.41
N ALA A 202 22.25 6.33 -3.72
CA ALA A 202 22.02 7.64 -4.30
C ALA A 202 20.61 8.15 -3.93
N GLY A 203 20.52 9.40 -3.45
CA GLY A 203 19.26 9.99 -3.01
C GLY A 203 18.78 9.56 -1.62
N ALA A 204 19.58 8.79 -0.87
CA ALA A 204 19.29 8.46 0.52
C ALA A 204 19.16 9.72 1.38
N LEU A 205 18.20 9.71 2.31
CA LEU A 205 18.01 10.80 3.27
C LEU A 205 19.08 10.73 4.37
N ASN A 206 19.43 11.90 4.89
CA ASN A 206 20.38 12.02 6.01
C ASN A 206 19.91 13.05 7.04
N GLY A 207 20.68 13.27 8.09
CA GLY A 207 20.34 14.18 9.20
C GLY A 207 20.14 15.65 8.81
N THR A 208 20.45 16.04 7.58
CA THR A 208 20.19 17.39 7.03
C THR A 208 18.89 17.46 6.22
N SER A 209 18.29 16.33 5.88
CA SER A 209 17.04 16.27 5.13
C SER A 209 15.87 16.75 5.99
N THR A 210 14.99 17.57 5.40
CA THR A 210 13.78 18.11 6.06
C THR A 210 12.49 17.80 5.28
N SER A 211 12.61 17.09 4.17
CA SER A 211 11.48 16.76 3.31
C SER A 211 11.79 15.60 2.39
N TYR A 212 10.74 14.97 1.88
CA TYR A 212 10.83 13.99 0.81
C TYR A 212 9.62 14.09 -0.12
N LEU A 213 9.88 14.03 -1.43
CA LEU A 213 8.85 14.05 -2.46
C LEU A 213 8.33 12.63 -2.69
N ILE A 214 7.06 12.38 -2.37
CA ILE A 214 6.35 11.15 -2.72
C ILE A 214 5.73 11.38 -4.11
N PRO A 215 6.17 10.65 -5.15
CA PRO A 215 5.66 10.86 -6.50
C PRO A 215 4.19 10.45 -6.66
N ALA A 216 3.49 11.07 -7.60
CA ALA A 216 2.15 10.65 -8.05
C ALA A 216 2.12 9.16 -8.38
N GLY A 217 1.02 8.49 -8.05
CA GLY A 217 0.79 7.05 -8.26
C GLY A 217 1.52 6.14 -7.27
N SER A 218 2.32 6.67 -6.34
CA SER A 218 3.09 5.86 -5.38
C SER A 218 2.26 5.33 -4.21
N LEU A 219 1.12 5.95 -3.91
CA LEU A 219 0.25 5.58 -2.80
C LEU A 219 -1.10 5.07 -3.33
N PRO A 220 -1.69 4.02 -2.72
CA PRO A 220 -3.01 3.56 -3.11
C PRO A 220 -4.09 4.58 -2.73
N PRO A 221 -5.05 4.87 -3.62
CA PRO A 221 -6.15 5.80 -3.35
C PRO A 221 -7.13 5.29 -2.29
N GLY A 222 -7.74 6.21 -1.53
CA GLY A 222 -8.79 5.93 -0.55
C GLY A 222 -8.38 5.06 0.63
N THR A 223 -7.10 5.09 1.03
CA THR A 223 -6.57 4.23 2.08
C THR A 223 -6.00 5.01 3.27
N ASN A 224 -6.09 4.41 4.45
CA ASN A 224 -5.35 4.84 5.63
C ASN A 224 -4.04 4.05 5.71
N LEU A 225 -2.93 4.76 5.88
CA LEU A 225 -1.59 4.20 5.93
C LEU A 225 -0.87 4.66 7.18
N TRP A 226 0.23 3.98 7.50
CA TRP A 226 1.19 4.42 8.51
C TRP A 226 2.44 4.94 7.85
N GLY A 227 2.81 6.17 8.16
CA GLY A 227 4.14 6.70 7.90
C GLY A 227 5.06 6.46 9.09
N HIS A 228 6.31 6.14 8.80
CA HIS A 228 7.42 6.03 9.74
C HIS A 228 8.55 6.91 9.24
N LEU A 229 8.95 7.88 10.06
CA LEU A 229 10.15 8.67 9.84
C LEU A 229 11.17 8.30 10.90
N THR A 230 12.19 7.55 10.48
CA THR A 230 13.28 7.11 11.33
C THR A 230 14.51 7.98 11.09
N ILE A 231 15.14 8.45 12.17
CA ILE A 231 16.51 8.99 12.17
C ILE A 231 17.38 8.13 13.08
N ALA A 232 18.59 7.81 12.64
CA ALA A 232 19.56 7.08 13.44
C ALA A 232 20.96 7.69 13.34
N LYS A 233 21.64 7.74 14.49
CA LYS A 233 23.07 8.05 14.58
C LYS A 233 23.86 6.76 14.53
N PRO A 234 24.68 6.52 13.49
CA PRO A 234 25.54 5.36 13.44
C PRO A 234 26.78 5.54 14.33
N GLY A 235 27.24 4.44 14.91
CA GLY A 235 28.56 4.31 15.53
C GLY A 235 29.64 4.03 14.49
N THR A 236 30.84 3.76 14.98
CA THR A 236 31.98 3.40 14.12
C THR A 236 31.69 2.03 13.47
N PRO A 237 31.68 1.94 12.12
CA PRO A 237 31.41 0.67 11.45
C PRO A 237 32.58 -0.32 11.66
N ASN A 238 32.24 -1.59 11.75
CA ASN A 238 33.20 -2.69 11.66
C ASN A 238 33.17 -3.25 10.23
N THR A 239 34.31 -3.32 9.56
CA THR A 239 34.41 -3.79 8.17
C THR A 239 35.33 -5.02 8.03
N SER A 240 35.58 -5.76 9.13
CA SER A 240 36.55 -6.86 9.14
C SER A 240 36.08 -8.11 8.39
N TYR A 241 34.77 -8.29 8.20
CA TYR A 241 34.18 -9.42 7.45
C TYR A 241 33.08 -8.91 6.51
N ALA A 242 31.96 -8.51 7.11
CA ALA A 242 30.85 -7.81 6.49
C ALA A 242 30.65 -6.49 7.24
N THR A 243 29.93 -5.53 6.65
CA THR A 243 29.74 -4.23 7.30
C THR A 243 28.82 -4.36 8.51
N GLY A 244 29.41 -4.17 9.69
CA GLY A 244 28.75 -4.18 10.98
C GLY A 244 28.52 -2.77 11.48
N ILE A 245 27.34 -2.49 12.04
CA ILE A 245 27.06 -1.17 12.62
C ILE A 245 26.28 -1.27 13.93
N ALA A 246 26.56 -0.35 14.84
CA ALA A 246 25.67 -0.05 15.96
C ALA A 246 25.01 1.30 15.71
N ALA A 247 23.72 1.46 16.00
CA ALA A 247 23.06 2.76 15.84
C ALA A 247 22.05 3.07 16.95
N MET A 248 21.94 4.35 17.30
CA MET A 248 20.87 4.85 18.18
C MET A 248 19.91 5.69 17.35
N GLY A 249 18.63 5.32 17.35
CA GLY A 249 17.63 5.97 16.51
C GLY A 249 16.33 6.32 17.20
N LYS A 250 15.60 7.26 16.60
CA LYS A 250 14.20 7.54 16.92
C LYS A 250 13.34 7.25 15.69
N ASP A 251 12.20 6.62 15.93
CA ASP A 251 11.17 6.40 14.93
C ASP A 251 9.91 7.15 15.34
N THR A 252 9.45 8.07 14.51
CA THR A 252 8.15 8.74 14.71
C THR A 252 7.17 8.16 13.71
N ARG A 253 6.17 7.45 14.23
CA ARG A 253 5.05 6.96 13.44
C ARG A 253 3.89 7.96 13.43
N PHE A 254 3.17 8.00 12.33
CA PHE A 254 2.03 8.90 12.15
C PHE A 254 1.06 8.31 11.13
N ARG A 255 -0.22 8.65 11.28
CA ARG A 255 -1.26 8.25 10.31
C ARG A 255 -1.28 9.22 9.13
N ILE A 256 -1.37 8.68 7.93
CA ILE A 256 -1.67 9.44 6.71
C ILE A 256 -2.89 8.82 6.03
N ALA A 257 -3.59 9.60 5.22
CA ALA A 257 -4.73 9.12 4.46
C ALA A 257 -4.71 9.69 3.04
N THR A 258 -5.06 8.85 2.06
CA THR A 258 -5.23 9.26 0.67
C THR A 258 -6.70 9.52 0.36
N LEU A 259 -6.95 10.48 -0.52
CA LEU A 259 -8.28 10.71 -1.07
C LEU A 259 -8.73 9.51 -1.88
N ALA A 260 -10.01 9.17 -1.77
CA ALA A 260 -10.62 8.21 -2.66
C ALA A 260 -10.74 8.84 -4.07
N LEU A 261 -10.58 8.02 -5.10
CA LEU A 261 -10.76 8.45 -6.50
C LEU A 261 -12.13 8.00 -7.02
N PRO A 262 -12.79 8.82 -7.86
CA PRO A 262 -14.01 8.38 -8.53
C PRO A 262 -13.74 7.14 -9.37
N PRO A 263 -14.76 6.29 -9.60
CA PRO A 263 -14.63 5.20 -10.56
C PRO A 263 -14.42 5.75 -11.99
N THR A 264 -14.11 4.88 -12.93
CA THR A 264 -14.14 5.18 -14.37
C THR A 264 -15.22 4.34 -15.03
N VAL A 265 -15.94 4.93 -15.99
CA VAL A 265 -16.90 4.21 -16.82
C VAL A 265 -16.84 4.71 -18.26
N ALA A 266 -16.82 3.77 -19.20
CA ALA A 266 -16.92 4.05 -20.62
C ALA A 266 -17.83 3.01 -21.29
N ILE A 267 -18.62 3.45 -22.27
CA ILE A 267 -19.27 2.56 -23.24
C ILE A 267 -18.25 2.37 -24.35
N THR A 268 -17.72 1.16 -24.50
CA THR A 268 -16.57 0.89 -25.37
C THR A 268 -17.00 0.44 -26.77
N ASN A 269 -18.13 -0.25 -26.88
CA ASN A 269 -18.75 -0.63 -28.15
C ASN A 269 -20.27 -0.69 -28.00
N VAL A 270 -20.96 -0.45 -29.12
CA VAL A 270 -22.40 -0.70 -29.27
C VAL A 270 -22.56 -1.59 -30.50
N PHE A 271 -23.28 -2.71 -30.35
CA PHE A 271 -23.43 -3.69 -31.43
C PHE A 271 -24.73 -4.48 -31.32
N ASN A 272 -25.09 -5.17 -32.41
CA ASN A 272 -26.11 -6.19 -32.44
C ASN A 272 -25.50 -7.49 -32.95
N GLY A 273 -25.37 -8.50 -32.08
CA GLY A 273 -24.65 -9.74 -32.38
C GLY A 273 -23.15 -9.48 -32.62
N ALA A 274 -22.66 -9.69 -33.84
CA ALA A 274 -21.27 -9.44 -34.22
C ALA A 274 -21.06 -8.10 -34.96
N ASN A 275 -22.13 -7.32 -35.19
CA ASN A 275 -22.09 -6.11 -36.01
C ASN A 275 -21.98 -4.86 -35.13
N SER A 276 -20.90 -4.09 -35.27
CA SER A 276 -20.63 -2.85 -34.53
C SER A 276 -21.13 -1.58 -35.23
N SER A 277 -22.24 -1.65 -35.97
CA SER A 277 -22.86 -0.46 -36.57
C SER A 277 -23.52 0.40 -35.49
N MET A 278 -23.59 1.71 -35.72
CA MET A 278 -24.38 2.66 -34.91
C MET A 278 -25.79 2.85 -35.49
N GLU A 279 -26.19 1.93 -36.36
CA GLU A 279 -27.47 1.89 -37.03
C GLU A 279 -28.10 0.52 -36.76
N PHE A 280 -29.32 0.54 -36.23
CA PHE A 280 -30.08 -0.64 -35.84
C PHE A 280 -31.50 -0.57 -36.41
N LEU A 281 -32.18 -1.71 -36.41
CA LEU A 281 -33.60 -1.77 -36.74
C LEU A 281 -34.44 -1.92 -35.48
N VAL A 282 -35.65 -1.36 -35.49
CA VAL A 282 -36.62 -1.58 -34.40
C VAL A 282 -36.79 -3.09 -34.14
N GLY A 283 -36.74 -3.47 -32.86
CA GLY A 283 -36.85 -4.86 -32.41
C GLY A 283 -35.53 -5.65 -32.39
N GLN A 284 -34.40 -5.03 -32.77
CA GLN A 284 -33.07 -5.63 -32.56
C GLN A 284 -32.58 -5.43 -31.12
N VAL A 285 -31.75 -6.37 -30.65
CA VAL A 285 -31.06 -6.24 -29.36
C VAL A 285 -29.79 -5.43 -29.57
N ILE A 286 -29.72 -4.27 -28.93
CA ILE A 286 -28.55 -3.41 -28.86
C ILE A 286 -27.76 -3.82 -27.61
N THR A 287 -26.52 -4.22 -27.81
CA THR A 287 -25.59 -4.61 -26.75
C THR A 287 -24.56 -3.51 -26.54
N ASN A 288 -24.58 -2.92 -25.35
CA ASN A 288 -23.64 -1.91 -24.92
C ASN A 288 -22.54 -2.58 -24.09
N GLN A 289 -21.32 -2.65 -24.62
CA GLN A 289 -20.17 -3.08 -23.83
C GLN A 289 -19.69 -1.94 -22.97
N LEU A 290 -19.43 -2.21 -21.69
CA LEU A 290 -18.90 -1.22 -20.77
C LEU A 290 -17.56 -1.64 -20.21
N GLN A 291 -16.67 -0.67 -20.10
CA GLN A 291 -15.45 -0.77 -19.32
C GLN A 291 -15.65 0.07 -18.05
N VAL A 292 -15.77 -0.64 -16.94
CA VAL A 292 -15.96 -0.05 -15.61
C VAL A 292 -14.78 -0.44 -14.74
N SER A 293 -14.16 0.55 -14.09
CA SER A 293 -13.07 0.31 -13.16
C SER A 293 -13.17 1.26 -11.98
N GLY A 294 -12.52 0.93 -10.87
CA GLY A 294 -12.51 1.78 -9.68
C GLY A 294 -11.41 1.35 -8.73
N ALA A 295 -10.82 2.34 -8.06
CA ALA A 295 -9.88 2.14 -6.96
C ALA A 295 -10.52 1.36 -5.79
N SER A 296 -11.80 1.61 -5.55
CA SER A 296 -12.66 0.83 -4.66
C SER A 296 -13.65 0.01 -5.48
N PRO A 297 -14.24 -1.06 -4.93
CA PRO A 297 -15.29 -1.80 -5.60
C PRO A 297 -16.41 -0.85 -6.07
N VAL A 298 -16.78 -0.93 -7.34
CA VAL A 298 -17.94 -0.21 -7.87
C VAL A 298 -19.19 -0.87 -7.30
N THR A 299 -20.03 -0.09 -6.63
CA THR A 299 -21.23 -0.59 -5.94
C THR A 299 -22.47 -0.47 -6.81
N ASN A 300 -22.47 0.47 -7.77
CA ASN A 300 -23.61 0.72 -8.62
C ASN A 300 -23.19 1.14 -10.04
N LEU A 301 -23.93 0.69 -11.03
CA LEU A 301 -23.90 1.17 -12.41
C LEU A 301 -25.32 1.51 -12.85
N ASP A 302 -25.57 2.77 -13.14
CA ASP A 302 -26.82 3.24 -13.74
C ASP A 302 -26.62 3.42 -15.24
N PHE A 303 -27.47 2.80 -16.03
CA PHE A 303 -27.50 2.93 -17.48
C PHE A 303 -28.75 3.69 -17.90
N PHE A 304 -28.55 4.73 -18.70
CA PHE A 304 -29.58 5.65 -19.15
C PHE A 304 -29.75 5.54 -20.67
N VAL A 305 -31.01 5.61 -21.11
CA VAL A 305 -31.41 5.77 -22.50
C VAL A 305 -32.19 7.08 -22.59
N ASP A 306 -31.73 8.02 -23.41
CA ASP A 306 -32.33 9.35 -23.60
C ASP A 306 -32.53 10.14 -22.28
N GLY A 307 -31.58 9.98 -21.35
CA GLY A 307 -31.62 10.62 -20.04
C GLY A 307 -32.55 9.95 -19.03
N VAL A 308 -33.26 8.88 -19.41
CA VAL A 308 -34.12 8.09 -18.52
C VAL A 308 -33.35 6.87 -18.03
N LEU A 309 -33.42 6.60 -16.72
CA LEU A 309 -32.80 5.40 -16.13
C LEU A 309 -33.46 4.15 -16.72
N HIS A 310 -32.67 3.36 -17.45
CA HIS A 310 -33.12 2.12 -18.08
C HIS A 310 -32.80 0.91 -17.19
N LEU A 311 -31.58 0.85 -16.65
CA LEU A 311 -31.13 -0.24 -15.80
C LEU A 311 -30.23 0.25 -14.67
N ARG A 312 -30.37 -0.35 -13.49
CA ARG A 312 -29.44 -0.23 -12.39
C ARG A 312 -28.85 -1.60 -12.07
N VAL A 313 -27.52 -1.72 -12.10
CA VAL A 313 -26.78 -2.92 -11.70
C VAL A 313 -26.08 -2.64 -10.38
N THR A 314 -26.43 -3.39 -9.33
CA THR A 314 -25.78 -3.32 -8.01
C THR A 314 -24.90 -4.54 -7.79
N ASN A 315 -23.63 -4.36 -7.39
CA ASN A 315 -22.70 -5.44 -7.06
C ASN A 315 -22.68 -6.59 -8.09
N GLY A 316 -22.59 -6.25 -9.38
CA GLY A 316 -22.76 -7.19 -10.49
C GLY A 316 -21.64 -7.16 -11.51
N ASN A 317 -21.76 -7.97 -12.55
CA ASN A 317 -20.90 -7.87 -13.73
C ASN A 317 -21.35 -6.64 -14.55
N TYR A 318 -20.46 -5.65 -14.64
CA TYR A 318 -20.73 -4.40 -15.34
C TYR A 318 -20.37 -4.45 -16.83
N GLY A 319 -19.96 -5.60 -17.38
CA GLY A 319 -19.37 -5.67 -18.72
C GLY A 319 -20.32 -5.43 -19.89
N GLN A 320 -21.64 -5.60 -19.71
CA GLN A 320 -22.61 -5.35 -20.77
C GLN A 320 -24.00 -4.94 -20.27
N VAL A 321 -24.70 -4.10 -21.04
CA VAL A 321 -26.12 -3.77 -20.87
C VAL A 321 -26.85 -3.94 -22.20
N LEU A 322 -28.02 -4.58 -22.19
CA LEU A 322 -28.84 -4.83 -23.38
C LEU A 322 -30.03 -3.87 -23.42
N VAL A 323 -30.36 -3.36 -24.61
CA VAL A 323 -31.58 -2.60 -24.90
C VAL A 323 -32.29 -3.29 -26.06
N ASN A 324 -33.56 -3.66 -25.91
CA ASN A 324 -34.30 -4.44 -26.91
C ASN A 324 -35.68 -3.86 -27.25
N ASP A 325 -35.99 -2.69 -26.71
CA ASP A 325 -37.24 -1.96 -26.81
C ASP A 325 -37.07 -0.56 -27.42
N ALA A 326 -35.92 -0.30 -28.05
CA ALA A 326 -35.65 0.97 -28.72
C ALA A 326 -36.64 1.22 -29.88
N LEU A 327 -37.25 2.40 -29.89
CA LEU A 327 -38.18 2.84 -30.93
C LEU A 327 -37.41 3.36 -32.15
N ALA A 328 -38.11 3.66 -33.25
CA ALA A 328 -37.45 4.35 -34.36
C ALA A 328 -37.08 5.78 -33.94
N GLY A 329 -35.82 6.16 -34.13
CA GLY A 329 -35.29 7.45 -33.70
C GLY A 329 -33.79 7.42 -33.45
N THR A 330 -33.26 8.54 -32.99
CA THR A 330 -31.89 8.64 -32.49
C THR A 330 -31.93 8.47 -30.98
N HIS A 331 -31.16 7.53 -30.44
CA HIS A 331 -31.09 7.30 -29.00
C HIS A 331 -29.70 7.60 -28.47
N THR A 332 -29.65 8.13 -27.25
CA THR A 332 -28.40 8.42 -26.54
C THR A 332 -28.26 7.55 -25.31
N PHE A 333 -27.15 6.82 -25.25
CA PHE A 333 -26.76 5.97 -24.13
C PHE A 333 -25.75 6.69 -23.24
N GLN A 334 -25.93 6.54 -21.94
CA GLN A 334 -24.99 7.03 -20.95
C GLN A 334 -24.94 6.08 -19.75
N ALA A 335 -23.76 5.91 -19.18
CA ALA A 335 -23.58 5.11 -17.97
C ALA A 335 -22.99 5.96 -16.85
N VAL A 336 -23.44 5.72 -15.62
CA VAL A 336 -22.92 6.34 -14.39
C VAL A 336 -22.48 5.24 -13.44
N ALA A 337 -21.19 5.18 -13.14
CA ALA A 337 -20.65 4.25 -12.15
C ALA A 337 -20.46 4.97 -10.82
N THR A 338 -20.77 4.29 -9.71
CA THR A 338 -20.60 4.82 -8.35
C THR A 338 -19.71 3.89 -7.52
N SER A 339 -18.73 4.46 -6.83
CA SER A 339 -17.88 3.77 -5.87
C SER A 339 -17.58 4.67 -4.69
N SER A 340 -17.72 4.14 -3.47
CA SER A 340 -17.45 4.86 -2.21
C SER A 340 -18.10 6.26 -2.12
N GLY A 341 -19.32 6.40 -2.65
CA GLY A 341 -20.08 7.65 -2.66
C GLY A 341 -19.71 8.66 -3.74
N MET A 342 -18.70 8.37 -4.57
CA MET A 342 -18.33 9.17 -5.75
C MET A 342 -18.87 8.53 -7.02
N SER A 343 -19.21 9.35 -8.01
CA SER A 343 -19.67 8.88 -9.31
C SER A 343 -18.80 9.39 -10.45
N ALA A 344 -18.79 8.64 -11.55
CA ALA A 344 -18.29 9.09 -12.83
C ALA A 344 -19.30 8.75 -13.92
N THR A 345 -19.35 9.60 -14.93
CA THR A 345 -20.30 9.50 -16.04
C THR A 345 -19.53 9.24 -17.33
N SER A 346 -20.01 8.30 -18.14
CA SER A 346 -19.41 8.01 -19.44
C SER A 346 -19.63 9.17 -20.41
N THR A 347 -18.77 9.25 -21.42
CA THR A 347 -19.12 10.02 -22.62
C THR A 347 -20.41 9.43 -23.22
N PRO A 348 -21.40 10.25 -23.62
CA PRO A 348 -22.61 9.74 -24.27
C PRO A 348 -22.29 9.08 -25.61
N VAL A 349 -23.01 8.01 -25.93
CA VAL A 349 -22.91 7.31 -27.21
C VAL A 349 -24.27 7.36 -27.89
N THR A 350 -24.32 7.75 -29.16
CA THR A 350 -25.59 7.98 -29.88
C THR A 350 -25.71 7.06 -31.06
N ASP A 351 -26.80 6.31 -31.15
CA ASP A 351 -27.13 5.45 -32.30
C ASP A 351 -28.38 5.94 -33.04
N THR A 352 -28.69 5.29 -34.16
CA THR A 352 -29.92 5.52 -34.92
C THR A 352 -30.65 4.21 -35.13
N VAL A 353 -31.89 4.15 -34.69
CA VAL A 353 -32.80 3.02 -34.88
C VAL A 353 -33.80 3.39 -35.97
N THR A 354 -33.87 2.59 -37.03
CA THR A 354 -34.80 2.79 -38.14
C THR A 354 -35.83 1.68 -38.22
N ASN A 355 -36.96 1.97 -38.87
CA ASN A 355 -37.92 0.92 -39.16
C ASN A 355 -37.32 -0.04 -40.21
N PRO A 356 -37.53 -1.37 -40.08
CA PRO A 356 -37.11 -2.32 -41.10
C PRO A 356 -37.76 -1.99 -42.47
N PRO A 357 -37.09 -2.30 -43.60
CA PRO A 357 -37.54 -1.88 -44.94
C PRO A 357 -38.93 -2.37 -45.39
N LEU A 358 -39.56 -3.28 -44.66
CA LEU A 358 -40.94 -3.72 -44.86
C LEU A 358 -41.50 -4.15 -43.49
N ALA A 359 -42.44 -3.42 -42.90
CA ALA A 359 -43.20 -3.90 -41.75
C ALA A 359 -44.68 -3.57 -41.90
N LEU A 360 -45.51 -4.59 -41.66
CA LEU A 360 -46.89 -4.40 -41.27
C LEU A 360 -46.88 -3.73 -39.89
N TRP A 361 -47.55 -2.58 -39.77
CA TRP A 361 -47.51 -1.71 -38.61
C TRP A 361 -48.47 -2.23 -37.52
N LEU A 362 -47.96 -2.39 -36.31
CA LEU A 362 -48.78 -2.57 -35.11
C LEU A 362 -48.37 -1.47 -34.13
N THR A 363 -49.14 -0.38 -34.11
CA THR A 363 -48.82 0.83 -33.34
C THR A 363 -49.19 0.69 -31.87
N ASN A 364 -48.52 1.45 -31.00
CA ASN A 364 -48.92 1.64 -29.61
C ASN A 364 -50.37 2.17 -29.55
N GLY A 365 -51.26 1.48 -28.83
CA GLY A 365 -52.72 1.69 -28.86
C GLY A 365 -53.52 0.66 -29.68
N SER A 366 -52.86 -0.30 -30.32
CA SER A 366 -53.56 -1.41 -31.00
C SER A 366 -54.23 -2.35 -29.99
N VAL A 367 -55.55 -2.53 -30.11
CA VAL A 367 -56.29 -3.52 -29.32
C VAL A 367 -56.26 -4.85 -30.04
N TRP A 368 -55.66 -5.84 -29.41
CA TRP A 368 -55.73 -7.22 -29.85
C TRP A 368 -56.96 -7.90 -29.25
N ARG A 369 -57.67 -8.68 -30.06
CA ARG A 369 -58.67 -9.64 -29.59
C ARG A 369 -58.25 -11.03 -30.03
N TYR A 370 -58.06 -11.91 -29.06
CA TYR A 370 -58.03 -13.35 -29.31
C TYR A 370 -59.48 -13.85 -29.24
N TYR A 371 -59.98 -14.43 -30.34
CA TYR A 371 -61.08 -15.39 -30.28
C TYR A 371 -60.40 -16.78 -30.28
N ALA A 372 -60.69 -17.75 -29.40
CA ALA A 372 -61.75 -17.87 -28.42
C ALA A 372 -61.36 -18.91 -27.34
N ALA A 373 -61.44 -18.52 -26.08
CA ALA A 373 -61.92 -19.33 -24.95
C ALA A 373 -62.23 -18.32 -23.84
N ALA A 374 -63.34 -18.50 -23.11
CA ALA A 374 -64.01 -17.45 -22.33
C ALA A 374 -63.23 -16.89 -21.11
N SER A 375 -61.93 -17.18 -20.96
CA SER A 375 -61.11 -16.70 -19.85
C SER A 375 -59.65 -16.47 -20.31
N PRO A 376 -59.02 -15.35 -19.91
CA PRO A 376 -57.59 -15.10 -20.16
C PRO A 376 -56.70 -16.09 -19.38
N PRO A 377 -55.55 -16.53 -19.95
CA PRO A 377 -54.59 -17.38 -19.25
C PRO A 377 -53.91 -16.63 -18.08
N THR A 378 -53.55 -17.36 -17.03
CA THR A 378 -52.88 -16.81 -15.85
C THR A 378 -51.43 -16.39 -16.15
N ASN A 379 -51.02 -15.23 -15.63
CA ASN A 379 -49.67 -14.68 -15.76
C ASN A 379 -48.61 -15.60 -15.10
N ASP A 380 -47.47 -15.82 -15.77
CA ASP A 380 -46.39 -16.71 -15.31
C ASP A 380 -45.40 -16.04 -14.34
N ALA A 381 -45.57 -14.73 -14.08
CA ALA A 381 -44.74 -13.92 -13.19
C ALA A 381 -43.24 -13.88 -13.56
N GLN A 382 -42.87 -14.35 -14.76
CA GLN A 382 -41.48 -14.50 -15.18
C GLN A 382 -41.16 -13.70 -16.45
N GLY A 383 -42.15 -12.98 -17.00
CA GLY A 383 -41.94 -12.04 -18.09
C GLY A 383 -41.46 -12.69 -19.39
N ARG A 384 -41.71 -13.99 -19.57
CA ARG A 384 -41.33 -14.70 -20.79
C ARG A 384 -42.34 -14.37 -21.90
N PRO A 385 -41.90 -14.18 -23.15
CA PRO A 385 -42.81 -14.04 -24.27
C PRO A 385 -43.54 -15.36 -24.50
N TRP A 386 -44.86 -15.30 -24.67
CA TRP A 386 -45.67 -16.46 -25.04
C TRP A 386 -45.33 -16.89 -26.45
N THR A 387 -44.66 -18.04 -26.60
CA THR A 387 -44.35 -18.61 -27.91
C THR A 387 -45.51 -19.47 -28.41
N HIS A 388 -45.97 -19.23 -29.63
CA HIS A 388 -46.82 -20.18 -30.35
C HIS A 388 -45.98 -21.41 -30.74
N PRO A 389 -46.45 -22.66 -30.56
CA PRO A 389 -45.72 -23.82 -31.05
C PRO A 389 -45.75 -23.79 -32.58
N ALA A 390 -44.58 -23.74 -33.20
CA ALA A 390 -44.46 -23.85 -34.65
C ALA A 390 -44.89 -25.25 -35.12
N TYR A 391 -45.61 -25.30 -36.24
CA TYR A 391 -45.73 -26.51 -37.06
C TYR A 391 -44.50 -26.67 -37.93
#